data_AF-E3H3P1-F1
#
_entry.id   AF-E3H3P1-F1
#
_cell.length_a   1.000
_cell.length_b   1.000
_cell.length_c   1.000
_cell.angle_alpha   90.00
_cell.angle_beta   90.00
_cell.angle_gamma   90.00
#
_symmetry.space_group_name_H-M   'P 1'
#
loop_
_entity.id
_entity.type
_entity.pdbx_description
1 polymer ?
#
loop_
_entity_poly.entity_id
_entity_poly.type
_entity_poly.pdbx_seq_one_letter_code
_entity_poly.pdbx_strand_id
1 'polypeptide(L)'
;MSFTFSRRILLRTTALGTVGLGGITVLSACGNTSQNSAERSSYKGKAKLDSYDTSAGTYELASREHPARNVPKPVKPNNMNDNSVAGLYSTIAFFAAALQYRLITGDAQYLKEVKLEHTVDSIEEITNGSTWLSNPTVTIELTTDQPEQKDNEYFWPAKLTLTKGDWAVAQHRAINVPENEQKVTSEGKIKAKYTDGAWAIRDIAD
;
A
#
# COMPACT_ATOMS: atom_id res chain seq x y z
N MET A 1 23.19 -12.22 -14.77
CA MET A 1 22.16 -11.22 -15.09
C MET A 1 21.42 -10.92 -13.80
N SER A 2 21.89 -9.92 -13.07
CA SER A 2 21.22 -9.47 -11.86
C SER A 2 19.95 -8.77 -12.27
N PHE A 3 18.83 -9.11 -11.64
CA PHE A 3 17.65 -8.26 -11.64
C PHE A 3 18.05 -6.99 -10.91
N THR A 4 18.63 -6.02 -11.62
CA THR A 4 18.81 -4.68 -11.05
C THR A 4 17.45 -4.01 -11.11
N PHE A 5 16.51 -4.51 -10.31
CA PHE A 5 15.39 -3.70 -9.86
C PHE A 5 16.07 -2.54 -9.15
N SER A 6 16.14 -1.40 -9.83
CA SER A 6 16.85 -0.23 -9.34
C SER A 6 16.47 -0.05 -7.87
N ARG A 7 17.46 0.08 -6.98
CA ARG A 7 17.29 0.30 -5.53
C ARG A 7 16.49 1.58 -5.18
N ARG A 8 15.85 2.16 -6.18
CA ARG A 8 15.08 3.39 -6.17
C ARG A 8 13.59 3.07 -6.16
N ILE A 9 13.12 2.39 -5.12
CA ILE A 9 11.90 2.87 -4.45
C ILE A 9 12.41 3.98 -3.52
N LEU A 10 12.94 5.05 -4.12
CA LEU A 10 13.45 6.22 -3.44
C LEU A 10 12.63 7.37 -3.99
N LEU A 11 11.48 7.58 -3.37
CA LEU A 11 10.98 8.95 -3.25
C LEU A 11 12.14 9.74 -2.65
N ARG A 12 12.61 10.73 -3.41
CA ARG A 12 13.84 11.44 -3.13
C ARG A 12 13.70 12.18 -1.82
N THR A 13 14.35 11.69 -0.78
CA THR A 13 14.49 12.45 0.44
C THR A 13 15.89 12.31 1.03
N THR A 14 16.39 13.49 1.39
CA THR A 14 17.66 13.72 2.06
C THR A 14 17.35 14.01 3.52
N ALA A 15 18.15 13.38 4.39
CA ALA A 15 18.69 13.92 5.65
C ALA A 15 18.11 13.36 6.98
N LEU A 16 19.06 12.79 7.73
CA LEU A 16 19.41 13.10 9.13
C LEU A 16 18.30 12.99 10.21
N GLY A 17 18.36 11.87 10.94
CA GLY A 17 18.70 11.87 12.38
C GLY A 17 17.72 12.53 13.36
N THR A 18 17.12 11.73 14.24
CA THR A 18 17.51 11.60 15.67
C THR A 18 16.49 10.73 16.41
N VAL A 19 16.99 10.01 17.42
CA VAL A 19 16.27 9.04 18.26
C VAL A 19 15.51 9.78 19.37
N GLY A 20 14.24 9.42 19.59
CA GLY A 20 13.44 9.89 20.72
C GLY A 20 12.62 8.76 21.33
N LEU A 21 12.92 8.40 22.58
CA LEU A 21 12.31 7.37 23.41
C LEU A 21 10.94 7.80 23.97
N GLY A 22 10.02 6.84 24.14
CA GLY A 22 9.16 6.81 25.33
C GLY A 22 7.67 6.53 25.09
N GLY A 23 7.12 5.58 25.85
CA GLY A 23 5.72 5.60 26.32
C GLY A 23 4.81 4.49 25.81
N ILE A 24 4.71 3.39 26.57
CA ILE A 24 3.65 2.38 26.45
C ILE A 24 2.41 2.87 27.22
N THR A 25 1.21 2.75 26.63
CA THR A 25 -0.01 2.43 27.40
C THR A 25 -0.90 1.49 26.59
N VAL A 26 -1.43 0.47 27.28
CA VAL A 26 -2.28 -0.59 26.74
C VAL A 26 -3.70 -0.32 27.23
N LEU A 27 -4.70 -0.32 26.35
CA LEU A 27 -6.12 -0.42 26.73
C LEU A 27 -6.86 -1.26 25.68
N SER A 28 -7.28 -2.44 26.11
CA SER A 28 -8.20 -3.33 25.40
C SER A 28 -9.64 -2.84 25.51
N ALA A 29 -10.40 -2.90 24.43
CA ALA A 29 -11.85 -2.98 24.48
C ALA A 29 -12.37 -3.75 23.26
N CYS A 30 -13.02 -4.90 23.51
CA CYS A 30 -13.80 -5.64 22.54
C CYS A 30 -15.17 -4.99 22.36
N GLY A 31 -15.67 -4.91 21.13
CA GLY A 31 -17.04 -4.49 20.84
C GLY A 31 -17.37 -4.61 19.35
N ASN A 32 -18.26 -5.53 19.00
CA ASN A 32 -18.69 -5.80 17.63
C ASN A 32 -19.66 -4.73 17.11
N THR A 33 -19.31 -4.19 15.94
CA THR A 33 -20.16 -3.68 14.84
C THR A 33 -21.54 -3.09 15.16
N SER A 34 -21.59 -1.76 15.10
CA SER A 34 -22.75 -1.00 14.60
C SER A 34 -22.20 0.11 13.71
N GLN A 35 -22.62 0.12 12.44
CA GLN A 35 -22.29 1.17 11.49
C GLN A 35 -22.91 2.49 11.95
N ASN A 36 -22.10 3.30 12.60
CA ASN A 36 -22.24 4.74 12.68
C ASN A 36 -20.81 5.26 12.53
N SER A 37 -20.61 6.28 11.71
CA SER A 37 -19.35 7.00 11.53
C SER A 37 -18.99 7.77 12.81
N ALA A 38 -18.83 7.05 13.92
CA ALA A 38 -18.09 7.52 15.07
C ALA A 38 -16.63 7.59 14.61
N GLU A 39 -16.03 8.78 14.70
CA GLU A 39 -14.59 8.94 14.49
C GLU A 39 -13.87 7.91 15.34
N ARG A 40 -13.21 6.97 14.67
CA ARG A 40 -12.40 5.96 15.33
C ARG A 40 -11.33 6.71 16.12
N SER A 41 -11.24 6.44 17.42
CA SER A 41 -10.25 7.10 18.28
C SER A 41 -8.82 6.86 17.83
N SER A 42 -8.56 5.71 17.18
CA SER A 42 -7.24 5.37 16.63
C SER A 42 -7.32 4.53 15.37
N TYR A 43 -6.66 4.98 14.30
CA TYR A 43 -6.40 4.23 13.07
C TYR A 43 -5.02 3.56 13.02
N LYS A 44 -4.29 3.56 14.15
CA LYS A 44 -2.97 2.94 14.24
C LYS A 44 -3.01 1.46 13.83
N GLY A 45 -1.96 1.02 13.16
CA GLY A 45 -1.78 -0.33 12.67
C GLY A 45 -1.95 -0.43 11.15
N LYS A 46 -2.12 -1.67 10.68
CA LYS A 46 -2.23 -1.96 9.24
C LYS A 46 -3.48 -1.31 8.65
N ALA A 47 -3.30 -0.49 7.62
CA ALA A 47 -4.39 -0.03 6.78
C ALA A 47 -4.96 -1.23 6.01
N LYS A 48 -6.25 -1.49 6.16
CA LYS A 48 -6.93 -2.64 5.54
C LYS A 48 -8.15 -2.17 4.77
N LEU A 49 -8.30 -2.69 3.56
CA LEU A 49 -9.51 -2.51 2.77
C LEU A 49 -10.53 -3.58 3.19
N ASP A 50 -11.76 -3.17 3.43
CA ASP A 50 -12.81 -4.05 3.96
C ASP A 50 -13.53 -4.87 2.88
N SER A 51 -13.49 -4.42 1.62
CA SER A 51 -14.31 -5.00 0.55
C SER A 51 -13.49 -5.30 -0.71
N TYR A 52 -13.68 -6.50 -1.24
CA TYR A 52 -13.12 -6.97 -2.49
C TYR A 52 -14.21 -7.68 -3.30
N ASP A 53 -14.20 -7.50 -4.61
CA ASP A 53 -15.03 -8.27 -5.53
C ASP A 53 -14.33 -9.57 -5.91
N THR A 54 -14.91 -10.70 -5.49
CA THR A 54 -14.44 -12.07 -5.72
C THR A 54 -15.25 -12.82 -6.78
N SER A 55 -16.08 -12.11 -7.56
CA SER A 55 -16.92 -12.69 -8.61
C SER A 55 -16.15 -13.42 -9.71
N ALA A 56 -14.85 -13.17 -9.84
CA ALA A 56 -13.97 -13.83 -10.81
C ALA A 56 -13.76 -15.33 -10.53
N GLY A 57 -14.13 -15.84 -9.35
CA GLY A 57 -13.98 -17.25 -8.96
C GLY A 57 -12.97 -17.46 -7.83
N THR A 58 -12.60 -18.72 -7.58
CA THR A 58 -11.63 -19.06 -6.53
C THR A 58 -10.25 -18.52 -6.88
N TYR A 59 -9.67 -17.72 -5.96
CA TYR A 59 -8.31 -17.17 -6.13
C TYR A 59 -7.27 -18.30 -6.21
N GLU A 60 -6.47 -18.29 -7.27
CA GLU A 60 -5.35 -19.21 -7.49
C GLU A 60 -4.05 -18.41 -7.42
N LEU A 61 -3.13 -18.88 -6.57
CA LEU A 61 -1.79 -18.29 -6.46
C LEU A 61 -1.01 -18.46 -7.77
N ALA A 62 -0.01 -17.59 -7.97
CA ALA A 62 0.90 -17.75 -9.08
C ALA A 62 1.73 -19.04 -8.94
N SER A 63 2.02 -19.68 -10.07
CA SER A 63 2.93 -20.81 -10.18
C SER A 63 4.10 -20.44 -11.10
N ARG A 64 5.08 -21.33 -11.31
CA ARG A 64 6.17 -21.05 -12.26
C ARG A 64 5.72 -21.12 -13.72
N GLU A 65 4.52 -21.64 -13.96
CA GLU A 65 3.94 -21.92 -15.26
C GLU A 65 2.86 -20.91 -15.63
N HIS A 66 2.14 -20.37 -14.65
CA HIS A 66 1.11 -19.36 -14.88
C HIS A 66 1.09 -18.26 -13.79
N PRO A 67 0.70 -17.03 -14.15
CA PRO A 67 0.43 -15.98 -13.17
C PRO A 67 -0.77 -16.33 -12.29
N ALA A 68 -0.97 -15.58 -11.22
CA ALA A 68 -2.14 -15.72 -10.36
C ALA A 68 -3.44 -15.49 -11.15
N ARG A 69 -4.51 -16.19 -10.76
CA ARG A 69 -5.83 -16.11 -11.42
C ARG A 69 -6.92 -15.78 -10.41
N ASN A 70 -8.00 -15.16 -10.89
CA ASN A 70 -9.16 -14.78 -10.09
C ASN A 70 -8.79 -13.92 -8.87
N VAL A 71 -7.86 -12.98 -9.08
CA VAL A 71 -7.39 -12.07 -8.02
C VAL A 71 -8.56 -11.20 -7.55
N PRO A 72 -8.87 -11.16 -6.23
CA PRO A 72 -9.92 -10.30 -5.69
C PRO A 72 -9.69 -8.83 -6.06
N LYS A 73 -10.69 -8.19 -6.64
CA LYS A 73 -10.59 -6.81 -7.11
C LYS A 73 -10.86 -5.85 -5.96
N PRO A 74 -10.00 -4.85 -5.70
CA PRO A 74 -10.26 -3.84 -4.68
C PRO A 74 -11.55 -3.07 -4.98
N VAL A 75 -12.45 -2.96 -3.99
CA VAL A 75 -13.67 -2.15 -4.12
C VAL A 75 -13.44 -0.78 -3.49
N LYS A 76 -13.73 0.29 -4.23
CA LYS A 76 -13.59 1.66 -3.75
C LYS A 76 -14.49 1.91 -2.52
N PRO A 77 -13.95 2.35 -1.37
CA PRO A 77 -14.76 2.73 -0.23
C PRO A 77 -15.60 3.97 -0.50
N ASN A 78 -16.86 3.98 -0.05
CA ASN A 78 -17.78 5.12 -0.23
C ASN A 78 -17.25 6.39 0.44
N ASN A 79 -16.61 6.27 1.60
CA ASN A 79 -16.08 7.39 2.38
C ASN A 79 -14.70 7.89 1.90
N MET A 80 -14.11 7.26 0.88
CA MET A 80 -12.76 7.59 0.39
C MET A 80 -12.66 9.05 -0.08
N ASN A 81 -13.76 9.63 -0.56
CA ASN A 81 -13.81 11.01 -1.03
C ASN A 81 -14.24 12.01 0.04
N ASP A 82 -14.51 11.57 1.27
CA ASP A 82 -14.93 12.46 2.35
C ASP A 82 -13.73 13.24 2.88
N ASN A 83 -13.89 14.55 3.11
CA ASN A 83 -12.88 15.39 3.77
C ASN A 83 -12.82 15.09 5.28
N SER A 84 -12.37 13.89 5.63
CA SER A 84 -12.25 13.42 7.01
C SER A 84 -11.03 12.52 7.16
N VAL A 85 -10.56 12.34 8.40
CA VAL A 85 -9.48 11.39 8.69
C VAL A 85 -9.88 9.96 8.29
N ALA A 86 -11.14 9.60 8.48
CA ALA A 86 -11.68 8.32 8.01
C ALA A 86 -11.57 8.15 6.50
N GLY A 87 -11.85 9.21 5.73
CA GLY A 87 -11.70 9.22 4.26
C GLY A 87 -10.24 9.12 3.81
N LEU A 88 -9.32 9.79 4.52
CA LEU A 88 -7.88 9.64 4.28
C LEU A 88 -7.41 8.20 4.58
N TYR A 89 -7.82 7.62 5.71
CA TYR A 89 -7.53 6.22 6.04
C TYR A 89 -8.03 5.26 4.95
N SER A 90 -9.29 5.41 4.52
CA SER A 90 -9.86 4.62 3.43
C SER A 90 -9.09 4.78 2.12
N THR A 91 -8.61 5.98 1.82
CA THR A 91 -7.77 6.25 0.64
C THR A 91 -6.43 5.51 0.73
N ILE A 92 -5.77 5.53 1.88
CA ILE A 92 -4.50 4.82 2.11
C ILE A 92 -4.69 3.29 2.02
N ALA A 93 -5.75 2.77 2.64
CA ALA A 93 -6.09 1.35 2.60
C ALA A 93 -6.38 0.87 1.17
N PHE A 94 -7.17 1.63 0.42
CA PHE A 94 -7.46 1.35 -0.98
C PHE A 94 -6.21 1.45 -1.86
N PHE A 95 -5.35 2.45 -1.64
CA PHE A 95 -4.06 2.57 -2.34
C PHE A 95 -3.17 1.34 -2.12
N ALA A 96 -3.04 0.85 -0.88
CA ALA A 96 -2.26 -0.36 -0.60
C ALA A 96 -2.81 -1.59 -1.33
N ALA A 97 -4.13 -1.77 -1.32
CA ALA A 97 -4.81 -2.87 -2.01
C ALA A 97 -4.67 -2.78 -3.54
N ALA A 98 -4.83 -1.58 -4.11
CA ALA A 98 -4.66 -1.32 -5.53
C ALA A 98 -3.20 -1.55 -5.98
N LEU A 99 -2.24 -1.15 -5.16
CA LEU A 99 -0.82 -1.40 -5.43
C LEU A 99 -0.52 -2.90 -5.42
N GLN A 100 -1.01 -3.64 -4.43
CA GLN A 100 -0.88 -5.09 -4.39
C GLN A 100 -1.52 -5.76 -5.61
N TYR A 101 -2.74 -5.34 -5.98
CA TYR A 101 -3.41 -5.86 -7.18
C TYR A 101 -2.56 -5.67 -8.44
N ARG A 102 -1.96 -4.49 -8.62
CA ARG A 102 -1.01 -4.22 -9.71
C ARG A 102 0.20 -5.14 -9.66
N LEU A 103 0.78 -5.41 -8.47
CA LEU A 103 1.93 -6.31 -8.37
C LEU A 103 1.58 -7.76 -8.73
N ILE A 104 0.35 -8.20 -8.42
CA ILE A 104 -0.11 -9.57 -8.71
C ILE A 104 -0.50 -9.73 -10.19
N THR A 105 -1.21 -8.75 -10.75
CA THR A 105 -1.86 -8.87 -12.08
C THR A 105 -1.19 -8.08 -13.19
N GLY A 106 -0.34 -7.11 -12.84
CA GLY A 106 0.16 -6.08 -13.76
C GLY A 106 -0.84 -4.96 -14.07
N ASP A 107 -2.10 -5.09 -13.63
CA ASP A 107 -3.17 -4.13 -13.94
C ASP A 107 -3.20 -2.97 -12.93
N ALA A 108 -3.05 -1.76 -13.45
CA ALA A 108 -3.01 -0.52 -12.67
C ALA A 108 -4.35 0.22 -12.60
N GLN A 109 -5.46 -0.34 -13.09
CA GLN A 109 -6.74 0.38 -13.20
C GLN A 109 -7.20 1.00 -11.87
N TYR A 110 -7.08 0.26 -10.75
CA TYR A 110 -7.51 0.73 -9.43
C TYR A 110 -6.62 1.84 -8.86
N LEU A 111 -5.34 1.89 -9.25
CA LEU A 111 -4.45 2.99 -8.83
C LEU A 111 -4.87 4.32 -9.45
N LYS A 112 -5.56 4.31 -10.59
CA LYS A 112 -6.08 5.53 -11.23
C LYS A 112 -7.22 6.19 -10.44
N GLU A 113 -7.82 5.46 -9.51
CA GLU A 113 -8.85 6.02 -8.62
C GLU A 113 -8.27 6.78 -7.42
N VAL A 114 -6.96 6.70 -7.20
CA VAL A 114 -6.23 7.47 -6.20
C VAL A 114 -5.51 8.61 -6.89
N LYS A 115 -5.69 9.84 -6.41
CA LYS A 115 -4.89 10.98 -6.88
C LYS A 115 -3.47 10.83 -6.31
N LEU A 116 -2.50 10.53 -7.17
CA LEU A 116 -1.08 10.47 -6.83
C LEU A 116 -0.37 11.66 -7.48
N GLU A 117 0.24 12.53 -6.67
CA GLU A 117 1.00 13.69 -7.20
C GLU A 117 2.39 13.32 -7.71
N HIS A 118 2.94 12.21 -7.20
CA HIS A 118 4.16 11.60 -7.71
C HIS A 118 3.86 10.18 -8.19
N THR A 119 4.35 9.86 -9.38
CA THR A 119 4.23 8.53 -9.95
C THR A 119 5.02 7.55 -9.10
N VAL A 120 4.48 6.35 -8.88
CA VAL A 120 5.25 5.22 -8.35
C VAL A 120 6.11 4.67 -9.50
N ASP A 121 7.12 5.44 -9.92
CA ASP A 121 7.96 5.20 -11.12
C ASP A 121 8.72 3.85 -11.06
N SER A 122 8.83 3.23 -9.88
CA SER A 122 9.66 2.04 -9.69
C SER A 122 8.97 0.71 -9.99
N ILE A 123 7.68 0.68 -10.36
CA ILE A 123 6.91 -0.57 -10.57
C ILE A 123 6.76 -0.93 -12.07
N GLU A 124 7.44 -0.18 -12.95
CA GLU A 124 7.37 -0.33 -14.41
C GLU A 124 7.83 -1.70 -14.97
N GLU A 125 8.48 -2.56 -14.18
CA GLU A 125 8.95 -3.87 -14.67
C GLU A 125 7.89 -4.99 -14.64
N ILE A 126 6.77 -4.83 -13.92
CA ILE A 126 5.70 -5.86 -13.89
C ILE A 126 4.77 -5.72 -15.12
N THR A 127 4.93 -4.66 -15.90
CA THR A 127 3.87 -4.08 -16.74
C THR A 127 3.68 -4.67 -18.14
N ASN A 128 4.04 -5.92 -18.42
CA ASN A 128 3.88 -6.49 -19.78
C ASN A 128 3.40 -7.96 -19.83
N GLY A 129 2.85 -8.51 -18.75
CA GLY A 129 2.28 -9.88 -18.73
C GLY A 129 3.29 -11.03 -18.89
N SER A 130 4.57 -10.73 -19.10
CA SER A 130 5.67 -11.69 -19.22
C SER A 130 6.44 -11.89 -17.90
N THR A 131 6.01 -11.20 -16.84
CA THR A 131 6.63 -11.23 -15.52
C THR A 131 5.56 -11.34 -14.43
N TRP A 132 5.74 -12.25 -13.48
CA TRP A 132 4.90 -12.31 -12.28
C TRP A 132 5.72 -12.78 -11.07
N LEU A 133 5.28 -12.33 -9.90
CA LEU A 133 5.88 -12.63 -8.61
C LEU A 133 5.16 -13.80 -7.94
N SER A 134 5.85 -14.57 -7.10
CA SER A 134 5.25 -15.75 -6.46
C SER A 134 4.05 -15.41 -5.58
N ASN A 135 4.22 -14.42 -4.70
CA ASN A 135 3.18 -13.94 -3.80
C ASN A 135 3.53 -12.54 -3.26
N PRO A 136 3.37 -11.49 -4.07
CA PRO A 136 3.71 -10.15 -3.62
C PRO A 136 2.69 -9.63 -2.62
N THR A 137 3.16 -8.97 -1.56
CA THR A 137 2.29 -8.32 -0.58
C THR A 137 2.68 -6.86 -0.37
N VAL A 138 1.69 -6.01 -0.15
CA VAL A 138 1.87 -4.59 0.20
C VAL A 138 1.19 -4.35 1.53
N THR A 139 1.94 -3.84 2.51
CA THR A 139 1.39 -3.41 3.79
C THR A 139 1.80 -1.97 4.06
N ILE A 140 0.81 -1.12 4.35
CA ILE A 140 1.03 0.19 4.94
C ILE A 140 0.55 0.13 6.39
N GLU A 141 1.45 0.35 7.33
CA GLU A 141 1.16 0.37 8.76
C GLU A 141 1.29 1.80 9.28
N LEU A 142 0.17 2.37 9.74
CA LEU A 142 0.12 3.71 10.34
C LEU A 142 0.61 3.61 11.79
N THR A 143 1.60 4.41 12.17
CA THR A 143 2.27 4.27 13.48
C THR A 143 1.66 5.15 14.57
N THR A 144 0.82 6.12 14.20
CA THR A 144 0.07 7.01 15.09
C THR A 144 -1.44 6.81 14.95
N ASP A 145 -2.17 7.19 16.01
CA ASP A 145 -3.63 7.02 16.07
C ASP A 145 -4.38 7.90 15.06
N GLN A 146 -3.86 9.10 14.81
CA GLN A 146 -4.41 10.11 13.90
C GLN A 146 -3.26 10.74 13.10
N PRO A 147 -3.53 11.36 11.94
CA PRO A 147 -2.55 12.16 11.23
C PRO A 147 -2.33 13.50 11.93
N GLU A 148 -1.16 14.09 11.73
CA GLU A 148 -0.87 15.49 12.10
C GLU A 148 -1.39 16.40 10.98
N GLN A 149 -2.11 17.47 11.32
CA GLN A 149 -2.55 18.47 10.34
C GLN A 149 -1.70 19.73 10.47
N LYS A 150 -1.14 20.19 9.34
CA LYS A 150 -0.34 21.43 9.27
C LYS A 150 -0.52 22.07 7.90
N ASP A 151 -0.74 23.39 7.85
CA ASP A 151 -0.82 24.16 6.60
C ASP A 151 -1.79 23.59 5.55
N ASN A 152 -2.94 23.06 5.99
CA ASN A 152 -3.95 22.40 5.16
C ASN A 152 -3.48 21.09 4.48
N GLU A 153 -2.42 20.48 5.00
CA GLU A 153 -1.94 19.14 4.66
C GLU A 153 -2.01 18.21 5.87
N TYR A 154 -2.05 16.92 5.58
CA TYR A 154 -2.10 15.84 6.56
C TYR A 154 -0.82 15.00 6.43
N PHE A 155 -0.24 14.70 7.58
CA PHE A 155 1.00 13.95 7.70
C PHE A 155 0.74 12.72 8.56
N TRP A 156 0.84 11.53 7.98
CA TRP A 156 0.62 10.29 8.70
C TRP A 156 1.87 9.43 8.74
N PRO A 157 2.57 9.34 9.88
CA PRO A 157 3.67 8.40 10.07
C PRO A 157 3.26 6.97 9.70
N ALA A 158 4.03 6.36 8.80
CA ALA A 158 3.71 5.06 8.24
C ALA A 158 4.96 4.23 7.91
N LYS A 159 4.77 2.92 7.94
CA LYS A 159 5.72 1.91 7.50
C LYS A 159 5.17 1.16 6.30
N LEU A 160 5.81 1.33 5.15
CA LEU A 160 5.54 0.56 3.94
C LEU A 160 6.41 -0.70 3.92
N THR A 161 5.78 -1.85 3.73
CA THR A 161 6.45 -3.12 3.49
C THR A 161 5.95 -3.70 2.18
N LEU A 162 6.89 -4.00 1.27
CA LEU A 162 6.62 -4.72 0.03
C LEU A 162 7.37 -6.05 0.09
N THR A 163 6.66 -7.16 -0.07
CA THR A 163 7.28 -8.46 -0.33
C THR A 163 7.15 -8.81 -1.80
N LYS A 164 8.20 -9.33 -2.41
CA LYS A 164 8.20 -9.86 -3.77
C LYS A 164 7.91 -11.37 -3.80
N GLY A 165 8.27 -12.06 -2.72
CA GLY A 165 8.32 -13.51 -2.69
C GLY A 165 9.73 -14.02 -3.04
N ASP A 166 9.90 -15.33 -2.93
CA ASP A 166 11.14 -16.09 -3.07
C ASP A 166 11.50 -16.46 -4.51
N TRP A 167 10.53 -16.39 -5.42
CA TRP A 167 10.74 -16.58 -6.85
C TRP A 167 9.85 -15.65 -7.68
N ALA A 168 10.25 -15.46 -8.93
CA ALA A 168 9.49 -14.76 -9.94
C ALA A 168 9.61 -15.51 -11.28
N VAL A 169 8.71 -15.26 -12.21
CA VAL A 169 8.91 -15.59 -13.62
C VAL A 169 9.17 -14.28 -14.34
N ALA A 170 10.19 -14.24 -15.19
CA ALA A 170 10.48 -13.11 -16.07
C ALA A 170 10.96 -13.66 -17.41
N GLN A 171 10.46 -13.09 -18.52
CA GLN A 171 10.80 -13.56 -19.87
C GLN A 171 10.59 -15.08 -20.03
N HIS A 172 9.49 -15.61 -19.48
CA HIS A 172 9.13 -17.05 -19.49
C HIS A 172 10.11 -17.97 -18.73
N ARG A 173 10.96 -17.44 -17.84
CA ARG A 173 11.87 -18.22 -17.01
C ARG A 173 11.63 -17.96 -15.53
N ALA A 174 11.48 -19.03 -14.76
CA ALA A 174 11.48 -18.96 -13.30
C ALA A 174 12.89 -18.65 -12.77
N ILE A 175 12.98 -17.67 -11.88
CA ILE A 175 14.20 -17.20 -11.24
C ILE A 175 13.95 -17.06 -9.74
N ASN A 176 14.97 -17.39 -8.94
CA ASN A 176 14.91 -17.17 -7.49
C ASN A 176 15.23 -15.71 -7.19
N VAL A 177 14.45 -15.12 -6.27
CA VAL A 177 14.69 -13.77 -5.76
C VAL A 177 15.66 -13.87 -4.58
N PRO A 178 16.82 -13.18 -4.61
CA PRO A 178 17.76 -13.17 -3.50
C PRO A 178 17.09 -12.68 -2.21
N GLU A 179 17.41 -13.30 -1.07
CA GLU A 179 16.76 -13.00 0.23
C GLU A 179 16.75 -11.49 0.56
N ASN A 180 17.85 -10.80 0.27
CA ASN A 180 18.01 -9.34 0.48
C ASN A 180 17.14 -8.48 -0.45
N GLU A 181 16.45 -9.07 -1.42
CA GLU A 181 15.55 -8.40 -2.38
C GLU A 181 14.08 -8.88 -2.25
N GLN A 182 13.82 -9.95 -1.49
CA GLN A 182 12.48 -10.51 -1.29
C GLN A 182 11.56 -9.57 -0.52
N LYS A 183 12.13 -8.67 0.28
CA LYS A 183 11.39 -7.72 1.11
C LYS A 183 12.08 -6.36 1.08
N VAL A 184 11.29 -5.33 0.81
CA VAL A 184 11.68 -3.93 0.96
C VAL A 184 10.81 -3.31 2.04
N THR A 185 11.43 -2.52 2.90
CA THR A 185 10.74 -1.79 3.96
C THR A 185 11.20 -0.35 3.95
N SER A 186 10.25 0.57 4.04
CA SER A 186 10.49 2.01 4.11
C SER A 186 9.61 2.58 5.23
N GLU A 187 10.16 3.49 6.00
CA GLU A 187 9.46 4.21 7.06
C GLU A 187 9.52 5.70 6.71
N GLY A 188 8.43 6.42 6.96
CA GLY A 188 8.33 7.85 6.66
C GLY A 188 6.96 8.41 7.01
N LYS A 189 6.57 9.51 6.38
CA LYS A 189 5.24 10.11 6.56
C LYS A 189 4.49 10.11 5.23
N ILE A 190 3.26 9.62 5.25
CA ILE A 190 2.30 9.83 4.16
C ILE A 190 1.90 11.30 4.19
N LYS A 191 2.26 12.04 3.14
CA LYS A 191 1.85 13.43 2.95
C LYS A 191 0.61 13.43 2.08
N ALA A 192 -0.49 13.99 2.57
CA ALA A 192 -1.76 14.01 1.85
C ALA A 192 -2.44 15.38 1.92
N LYS A 193 -3.15 15.73 0.85
CA LYS A 193 -3.95 16.95 0.79
C LYS A 193 -5.32 16.65 0.22
N TYR A 194 -6.36 17.21 0.84
CA TYR A 194 -7.70 17.14 0.29
C TYR A 194 -7.91 18.24 -0.76
N THR A 195 -8.22 17.85 -2.00
CA THR A 195 -8.46 18.79 -3.11
C THR A 195 -9.50 18.24 -4.09
N ASP A 196 -10.43 19.09 -4.49
CA ASP A 196 -11.46 18.80 -5.50
C ASP A 196 -12.19 17.48 -5.25
N GLY A 197 -12.70 17.31 -4.02
CA GLY A 197 -13.52 16.16 -3.64
C GLY A 197 -12.75 14.84 -3.43
N ALA A 198 -11.42 14.86 -3.36
CA ALA A 198 -10.63 13.65 -3.13
C ALA A 198 -9.31 13.93 -2.40
N TRP A 199 -8.79 12.91 -1.73
CA TRP A 199 -7.45 12.92 -1.15
C TRP A 199 -6.39 12.70 -2.23
N ALA A 200 -5.41 13.59 -2.30
CA ALA A 200 -4.19 13.43 -3.08
C ALA A 200 -3.06 12.94 -2.15
N ILE A 201 -2.49 11.78 -2.44
CA ILE A 201 -1.28 11.27 -1.79
C ILE A 201 -0.08 11.82 -2.54
N ARG A 202 0.72 12.62 -1.84
CA ARG A 202 1.87 13.34 -2.39
C ARG A 202 3.15 12.55 -2.23
N ASP A 203 3.38 11.99 -1.05
CA ASP A 203 4.64 11.33 -0.69
C ASP A 203 4.40 10.23 0.35
N ILE A 204 5.24 9.20 0.33
CA ILE A 204 5.29 8.08 1.29
C ILE A 204 6.77 7.77 1.58
N ALA A 205 7.51 8.76 2.06
CA ALA A 205 8.86 8.64 2.63
C ALA A 205 9.28 10.01 3.20
N ASP A 206 10.27 10.02 4.08
CA ASP A 206 10.93 11.23 4.58
C ASP A 206 12.44 11.18 4.37
#